data_AF-D9X1K0-F1
#
_entry.id   AF-D9X1K0-F1
#
_cell.length_a   1.000
_cell.length_b   1.000
_cell.length_c   1.000
_cell.angle_alpha   90.00
_cell.angle_beta   90.00
_cell.angle_gamma   90.00
#
_symmetry.space_group_name_H-M   'P 1'
#
loop_
_entity.id
_entity.type
_entity.pdbx_description
1 polymer ?
#
loop_
_entity_poly.entity_id
_entity_poly.type
_entity_poly.pdbx_seq_one_letter_code
_entity_poly.pdbx_strand_id
1 'polypeptide(L)'
;MIAIVHFMLDEHDAVGIVRRLLDPLPSGSCLAMSVGTADFAPDEVGRVAREYAARGMPMRLRTQDEAAAFFAGPDLVEPGIVQVHKWRPNRADGTESGGEGIPDEDIAMYGAVAHKP
;
A
#
# COMPACT_ATOMS: atom_id res chain seq x y z
N MET A 1 -4.27 -6.59 -4.33
CA MET A 1 -2.87 -7.02 -4.19
C MET A 1 -2.33 -6.63 -2.83
N ILE A 2 -2.18 -7.57 -1.91
CA ILE A 2 -1.73 -7.27 -0.54
C ILE A 2 -0.28 -7.68 -0.39
N ALA A 3 0.56 -6.76 0.10
CA ALA A 3 1.95 -6.97 0.48
C ALA A 3 2.83 -7.64 -0.60
N ILE A 4 2.69 -7.23 -1.86
CA ILE A 4 3.43 -7.83 -2.98
C ILE A 4 4.07 -6.80 -3.93
N VAL A 5 3.43 -5.65 -4.15
CA VAL A 5 3.85 -4.71 -5.20
C VAL A 5 5.22 -4.05 -4.93
N HIS A 6 5.66 -4.05 -3.67
CA HIS A 6 6.99 -3.55 -3.30
C HIS A 6 8.13 -4.50 -3.73
N PHE A 7 7.86 -5.70 -4.25
CA PHE A 7 8.86 -6.52 -4.94
C PHE A 7 8.90 -6.30 -6.45
N MET A 8 7.97 -5.51 -6.99
CA MET A 8 7.99 -5.09 -8.39
C MET A 8 8.82 -3.82 -8.53
N LEU A 9 10.05 -3.98 -9.01
CA LEU A 9 10.95 -2.87 -9.37
C LEU A 9 10.41 -2.04 -10.53
N ASP A 10 10.94 -0.83 -10.71
CA ASP A 10 10.44 0.14 -11.70
C ASP A 10 10.50 -0.38 -13.15
N GLU A 11 11.50 -1.21 -13.47
CA GLU A 11 11.65 -1.87 -14.78
C GLU A 11 10.52 -2.83 -15.15
N HIS A 12 9.72 -3.29 -14.17
CA HIS A 12 8.60 -4.20 -14.42
C HIS A 12 7.29 -3.49 -14.77
N ASP A 13 7.23 -2.14 -14.67
CA ASP A 13 5.99 -1.38 -14.81
C ASP A 13 4.86 -1.92 -13.91
N ALA A 14 5.07 -1.85 -12.60
CA ALA A 14 4.11 -2.35 -11.61
C ALA A 14 2.71 -1.74 -11.78
N VAL A 15 2.63 -0.45 -12.15
CA VAL A 15 1.36 0.25 -12.39
C VAL A 15 0.66 -0.33 -13.61
N GLY A 16 1.36 -0.52 -14.72
CA GLY A 16 0.83 -1.16 -15.92
C GLY A 16 0.35 -2.59 -15.67
N ILE A 17 1.10 -3.40 -14.91
CA ILE A 17 0.68 -4.76 -14.53
C ILE A 17 -0.64 -4.73 -13.75
N VAL A 18 -0.74 -3.87 -12.72
CA VAL A 18 -1.96 -3.76 -11.91
C VAL A 18 -3.15 -3.34 -12.78
N ARG A 19 -2.97 -2.35 -13.66
CA ARG A 19 -4.02 -1.92 -14.60
C ARG A 19 -4.44 -3.05 -15.52
N ARG A 20 -3.48 -3.77 -16.11
CA ARG A 20 -3.75 -4.89 -17.01
C ARG A 20 -4.57 -6.01 -16.36
N LEU A 21 -4.41 -6.22 -15.06
CA LEU A 21 -5.21 -7.15 -14.26
C LEU A 21 -6.60 -6.61 -13.92
N LEU A 22 -6.74 -5.29 -13.72
CA LEU A 22 -8.00 -4.62 -13.43
C LEU A 22 -8.88 -4.40 -14.68
N ASP A 23 -8.27 -4.20 -15.84
CA ASP A 23 -8.92 -3.91 -17.12
C ASP A 23 -10.05 -4.89 -17.52
N PRO A 24 -9.88 -6.22 -17.43
CA PRO A 24 -10.94 -7.16 -17.82
C PRO A 24 -12.09 -7.27 -16.81
N LEU A 25 -11.96 -6.70 -15.61
CA LEU A 25 -12.99 -6.81 -14.58
C LEU A 25 -14.17 -5.86 -14.89
N PRO A 26 -15.43 -6.24 -14.60
CA PRO A 26 -16.57 -5.36 -14.86
C PRO A 26 -16.58 -4.13 -13.95
N SER A 27 -17.33 -3.10 -14.34
CA SER A 27 -17.67 -1.95 -13.50
C SER A 27 -18.23 -2.38 -12.14
N GLY A 28 -17.89 -1.65 -11.09
CA GLY A 28 -18.19 -2.00 -9.69
C GLY A 28 -17.19 -2.94 -9.02
N SER A 29 -16.24 -3.51 -9.78
CA SER A 29 -15.11 -4.27 -9.21
C SER A 29 -14.25 -3.41 -8.29
N CYS A 30 -13.40 -4.04 -7.49
CA CYS A 30 -12.61 -3.35 -6.47
C CYS A 30 -11.12 -3.65 -6.61
N LEU A 31 -10.30 -2.61 -6.45
CA LEU A 31 -8.84 -2.71 -6.27
C LEU A 31 -8.50 -2.37 -4.82
N ALA A 32 -8.01 -3.36 -4.08
CA ALA A 32 -7.44 -3.17 -2.74
C ALA A 32 -5.94 -3.42 -2.77
N MET A 33 -5.13 -2.51 -2.23
CA MET A 33 -3.67 -2.69 -2.16
C MET A 33 -3.07 -2.25 -0.83
N SER A 34 -1.96 -2.92 -0.46
CA SER A 34 -0.98 -2.35 0.46
C SER A 34 0.35 -2.11 -0.26
N VAL A 35 0.92 -0.93 -0.06
CA VAL A 35 2.12 -0.43 -0.75
C VAL A 35 3.17 -0.12 0.31
N GLY A 36 4.34 -0.76 0.19
CA GLY A 36 5.44 -0.53 1.12
C GLY A 36 6.06 0.85 0.93
N THR A 37 6.35 1.54 2.02
CA THR A 37 6.92 2.90 2.05
C THR A 37 8.03 3.01 3.10
N ALA A 38 8.97 3.93 2.89
CA ALA A 38 9.97 4.32 3.87
C ALA A 38 9.63 5.67 4.56
N ASP A 39 8.53 6.32 4.20
CA ASP A 39 8.24 7.72 4.54
C ASP A 39 8.18 7.99 6.06
N PHE A 40 7.87 6.97 6.87
CA PHE A 40 7.66 7.10 8.31
C PHE A 40 8.86 6.67 9.18
N ALA A 41 9.80 5.92 8.60
CA ALA A 41 10.98 5.40 9.30
C ALA A 41 12.10 5.08 8.29
N PRO A 42 12.68 6.11 7.65
CA PRO A 42 13.52 5.92 6.46
C PRO A 42 14.80 5.10 6.71
N ASP A 43 15.41 5.25 7.89
CA ASP A 43 16.66 4.57 8.23
C ASP A 43 16.41 3.08 8.54
N GLU A 44 15.42 2.79 9.39
CA GLU A 44 15.04 1.44 9.80
C GLU A 44 14.49 0.64 8.62
N VAL A 45 13.52 1.21 7.88
CA VAL A 45 12.91 0.55 6.74
C VAL A 45 13.93 0.43 5.59
N GLY A 46 14.78 1.45 5.39
CA GLY A 46 15.88 1.38 4.43
C GLY A 46 16.87 0.26 4.76
N ARG A 47 17.18 0.02 6.04
CA ARG A 47 18.00 -1.13 6.46
C ARG A 47 17.30 -2.45 6.15
N VAL A 48 16.01 -2.58 6.44
CA VAL A 48 15.23 -3.78 6.10
C VAL A 48 15.24 -4.04 4.59
N ALA A 49 15.02 -3.01 3.75
CA ALA A 49 15.05 -3.17 2.29
C ALA A 49 16.43 -3.63 1.79
N ARG A 50 17.53 -3.13 2.36
CA ARG A 50 18.89 -3.60 2.04
C ARG A 50 19.10 -5.06 2.45
N GLU A 51 18.58 -5.47 3.59
CA GLU A 51 18.62 -6.86 4.05
C GLU A 51 17.84 -7.80 3.11
N TYR A 52 16.67 -7.39 2.62
CA TYR A 52 15.92 -8.14 1.59
C TYR A 52 16.69 -8.23 0.27
N ALA A 53 17.27 -7.12 -0.19
CA ALA A 53 18.09 -7.10 -1.40
C ALA A 53 19.33 -8.01 -1.31
N ALA A 54 20.01 -8.04 -0.15
CA ALA A 54 21.15 -8.91 0.12
C ALA A 54 20.78 -10.41 0.05
N ARG A 55 19.50 -10.75 0.20
CA ARG A 55 18.96 -12.11 0.07
C ARG A 55 18.31 -12.39 -1.30
N GLY A 56 18.56 -11.53 -2.29
CA GLY A 56 18.04 -11.70 -3.65
C GLY A 56 16.58 -11.28 -3.83
N MET A 57 16.01 -10.51 -2.90
CA MET A 57 14.63 -10.04 -2.95
C MET A 57 14.59 -8.50 -2.91
N PRO A 58 15.08 -7.79 -3.95
CA PRO A 58 15.11 -6.33 -3.93
C PRO A 58 13.70 -5.74 -3.79
N MET A 59 13.58 -4.67 -3.01
CA MET A 59 12.32 -3.98 -2.77
C MET A 59 12.33 -2.57 -3.37
N ARG A 60 11.21 -2.19 -3.99
CA ARG A 60 10.86 -0.83 -4.37
C ARG A 60 9.80 -0.28 -3.42
N LEU A 61 10.28 0.40 -2.38
CA LEU A 61 9.45 1.19 -1.46
C LEU A 61 9.02 2.48 -2.16
N ARG A 62 7.78 2.92 -1.96
CA ARG A 62 7.17 4.01 -2.71
C ARG A 62 6.65 5.11 -1.79
N THR A 63 6.70 6.35 -2.25
CA THR A 63 6.05 7.47 -1.57
C THR A 63 4.53 7.38 -1.69
N GLN A 64 3.79 8.19 -0.93
CA GLN A 64 2.33 8.29 -1.08
C GLN A 64 1.90 8.66 -2.51
N ASP A 65 2.61 9.59 -3.16
CA ASP A 65 2.31 10.03 -4.53
C ASP A 65 2.53 8.90 -5.55
N GLU A 66 3.60 8.13 -5.38
CA GLU A 66 3.86 6.95 -6.21
C GLU A 66 2.82 5.85 -5.97
N ALA A 67 2.32 5.70 -4.74
CA ALA A 67 1.22 4.81 -4.42
C ALA A 67 -0.09 5.26 -5.11
N ALA A 68 -0.32 6.56 -5.23
CA ALA A 68 -1.52 7.10 -5.89
C ALA A 68 -1.61 6.75 -7.37
N ALA A 69 -0.48 6.54 -8.05
CA ALA A 69 -0.45 6.18 -9.47
C ALA A 69 -1.17 4.84 -9.79
N PHE A 70 -1.21 3.90 -8.83
CA PHE A 70 -1.94 2.63 -8.97
C PHE A 70 -3.46 2.81 -9.00
N PHE A 71 -3.96 3.92 -8.46
CA PHE A 71 -5.38 4.21 -8.30
C PHE A 71 -5.87 5.33 -9.23
N ALA A 72 -5.07 5.75 -10.22
CA ALA A 72 -5.52 6.71 -11.21
C ALA A 72 -6.62 6.10 -12.11
N GLY A 73 -7.83 6.66 -12.06
CA GLY A 73 -9.00 6.21 -12.80
C GLY A 73 -10.09 5.63 -11.89
N PRO A 74 -9.80 4.59 -11.06
CA PRO A 74 -10.71 4.10 -10.04
C PRO A 74 -11.09 5.14 -8.97
N ASP A 75 -12.32 5.06 -8.48
CA ASP A 75 -12.83 5.93 -7.41
C ASP A 75 -12.33 5.45 -6.05
N LEU A 76 -11.43 6.22 -5.43
CA LEU A 76 -10.89 5.91 -4.10
C LEU A 76 -11.99 5.91 -3.03
N VAL A 77 -11.98 4.85 -2.21
CA VAL A 77 -12.84 4.73 -1.03
C VAL A 77 -12.19 5.48 0.13
N GLU A 78 -12.95 6.36 0.77
CA GLU A 78 -12.53 7.07 1.99
C GLU A 78 -11.99 6.08 3.06
N PRO A 79 -10.86 6.38 3.72
CA PRO A 79 -10.13 7.66 3.75
C PRO A 79 -9.08 7.86 2.64
N GLY A 80 -9.16 7.09 1.55
CA GLY A 80 -8.17 7.13 0.47
C GLY A 80 -6.92 6.34 0.83
N ILE A 81 -5.75 6.92 0.54
CA ILE A 81 -4.43 6.29 0.75
C ILE A 81 -3.87 6.77 2.09
N VAL A 82 -3.90 5.92 3.10
CA VAL A 82 -3.39 6.19 4.45
C VAL A 82 -2.54 5.01 4.95
N GLN A 83 -1.83 5.14 6.07
CA GLN A 83 -1.19 3.96 6.67
C GLN A 83 -2.24 2.91 7.04
N VAL A 84 -1.91 1.63 6.86
CA VAL A 84 -2.88 0.53 7.00
C VAL A 84 -3.61 0.49 8.35
N HIS A 85 -2.96 0.89 9.45
CA HIS A 85 -3.57 0.93 10.79
C HIS A 85 -4.60 2.06 10.97
N LYS A 86 -4.59 3.07 10.08
CA LYS A 86 -5.55 4.19 10.04
C LYS A 86 -6.71 3.92 9.06
N TRP A 87 -6.63 2.87 8.25
CA TRP A 87 -7.65 2.57 7.25
C TRP A 87 -8.85 1.86 7.91
N ARG A 88 -9.90 2.63 8.23
CA ARG A 88 -11.15 2.15 8.87
C ARG A 88 -10.91 1.15 10.01
N PRO A 89 -10.14 1.53 11.05
CA PRO A 89 -9.80 0.61 12.15
C PRO A 89 -11.07 0.09 12.82
N ASN A 90 -11.12 -1.22 13.10
CA ASN A 90 -12.27 -1.79 13.79
C ASN A 90 -12.30 -1.29 15.25
N ARG A 91 -13.47 -0.86 15.72
CA ARG A 91 -13.68 -0.48 17.11
C ARG A 91 -14.11 -1.73 17.85
N ALA A 92 -13.15 -2.53 18.33
CA ALA A 92 -13.48 -3.71 19.13
C ALA A 92 -14.15 -3.26 20.44
N ASP A 93 -15.40 -3.65 20.64
CA ASP A 93 -16.07 -3.77 21.94
C ASP A 93 -16.10 -2.55 22.88
N GLY A 94 -16.09 -1.33 22.32
CA GLY A 94 -16.23 -0.10 23.11
C GLY A 94 -14.98 0.28 23.92
N THR A 95 -13.87 -0.42 23.72
CA THR A 95 -12.54 0.02 24.13
C THR A 95 -11.82 0.61 22.92
N GLU A 96 -11.10 1.70 23.14
CA GLU A 96 -10.31 2.38 22.11
C GLU A 96 -9.28 1.43 21.50
N SER A 97 -8.89 1.69 20.25
CA SER A 97 -7.70 1.15 19.58
C SER A 97 -7.81 -0.11 18.71
N GLY A 98 -8.51 -0.01 17.56
CA GLY A 98 -8.16 -0.85 16.39
C GLY A 98 -6.83 -0.44 15.74
N GLY A 99 -6.39 0.79 16.01
CA GLY A 99 -5.10 1.35 15.60
C GLY A 99 -4.65 2.58 16.42
N GLU A 100 -5.44 3.03 17.41
CA GLU A 100 -5.00 4.09 18.34
C GLU A 100 -3.79 3.62 19.15
N GLY A 101 -2.83 4.53 19.35
CA GLY A 101 -1.61 4.26 20.12
C GLY A 101 -0.50 3.50 19.39
N ILE A 102 -0.71 3.10 18.12
CA ILE A 102 0.38 2.58 17.28
C ILE A 102 1.15 3.78 16.69
N PRO A 103 2.46 3.93 16.96
CA PRO A 103 3.28 4.96 16.35
C PRO A 103 3.33 4.85 14.83
N ASP A 104 3.30 5.97 14.11
CA ASP A 104 3.36 5.98 12.65
C ASP A 104 4.65 5.33 12.11
N GLU A 105 5.77 5.48 12.81
CA GLU A 105 7.07 4.90 12.47
C GLU A 105 7.08 3.37 12.49
N ASP A 106 6.17 2.74 13.24
CA ASP A 106 6.05 1.28 13.32
C ASP A 106 5.32 0.69 12.08
N ILE A 107 4.77 1.52 11.20
CA ILE A 107 3.91 1.08 10.09
C ILE A 107 4.43 1.58 8.73
N ALA A 108 5.19 0.70 8.05
CA ALA A 108 5.82 0.94 6.74
C ALA A 108 4.93 0.62 5.52
N MET A 109 3.60 0.72 5.66
CA MET A 109 2.65 0.36 4.61
C MET A 109 1.53 1.39 4.48
N TYR A 110 1.35 1.91 3.26
CA TYR A 110 0.07 2.50 2.85
C TYR A 110 -0.95 1.41 2.54
N GLY A 111 -2.22 1.69 2.80
CA GLY A 111 -3.38 0.90 2.43
C GLY A 111 -4.42 1.77 1.72
N ALA A 112 -5.03 1.22 0.68
CA ALA A 112 -6.10 1.88 -0.06
C ALA A 112 -7.01 0.88 -0.76
N VAL A 113 -8.25 1.32 -0.99
CA VAL A 113 -9.29 0.60 -1.71
C VAL A 113 -9.92 1.56 -2.71
N ALA A 114 -10.21 1.11 -3.92
CA ALA A 114 -10.91 1.88 -4.94
C ALA A 114 -11.90 1.03 -5.74
N HIS A 115 -13.00 1.63 -6.17
CA HIS A 115 -13.97 1.02 -7.05
C HIS A 115 -13.66 1.34 -8.51
N LYS A 116 -13.76 0.33 -9.38
CA LYS A 116 -13.74 0.53 -10.82
C LYS A 116 -15.07 1.14 -11.26
N PRO A 117 -15.08 2.25 -12.00
CA PRO A 117 -16.29 2.86 -12.55
C PRO A 117 -17.08 1.89 -13.44
#